data_AF-A0A971JI55-F1
#
_entry.id   AF-A0A971JI55-F1
#
_cell.length_a   1.000
_cell.length_b   1.000
_cell.length_c   1.000
_cell.angle_alpha   90.00
_cell.angle_beta   90.00
_cell.angle_gamma   90.00
#
_symmetry.space_group_name_H-M   'P 1'
#
loop_
_entity.id
_entity.type
_entity.pdbx_description
1 polymer ?
#
loop_
_entity_poly.entity_id
_entity_poly.type
_entity_poly.pdbx_seq_one_letter_code
_entity_poly.pdbx_strand_id
1 'polypeptide(L)'
;MAWRRGRLARIPASWLLLLVTTVLVVIPVTVRNYVASGEFVPIATYFGENLLIGNDPDADGVTPWLPYLQELEGTGNWTAQDYINVVKGVRKELGRPEMTHTEVSSYFAGRAKAFMKANPGLTLRRMLKKAVLIWSPVEITCNKVVQREMAFYPPLNLLPRFPLVAALFWAGLALVLSDALSGRLRRDTGGATAGQVLLLLLVFTGLYLASFIPFFVNGRARVPAIPLMLVVAGPVLARILDAVRSRETGRVLRATALPALLAVFFSVQWVPYQPDLARRGESEGVMRHYEAALRIAPQFGYVLHKIGKLLAEQGRQEEVEKRFQEALRLIPEFPIALNNLGTLALDEGKPDEALACFDKALTIHATDPAADLNRGRALLRLNRPEDALAAFASALEKRPGDPELCVEAANALVAAGRVDDAFAHYERPLAANPDHLGANFNLGTVLLALGQRDRAREYFEKVRLLNPDFPRLAEKLEAVRP
;
A
#
# COMPACT_ATOMS: atom_id res chain seq x y z
N MET A 1 5.79 38.77 18.19
CA MET A 1 6.74 39.91 18.31
C MET A 1 6.09 41.27 18.11
N ALA A 2 5.29 41.46 17.04
CA ALA A 2 4.60 42.72 16.77
C ALA A 2 3.71 43.19 17.94
N TRP A 3 2.94 42.27 18.55
CA TRP A 3 2.13 42.50 19.76
C TRP A 3 2.93 43.09 20.93
N ARG A 4 4.04 42.45 21.32
CA ARG A 4 4.88 42.91 22.45
C ARG A 4 5.58 44.25 22.22
N ARG A 5 5.79 44.63 20.96
CA ARG A 5 6.43 45.90 20.59
C ARG A 5 5.40 47.00 20.28
N GLY A 6 4.12 46.80 20.62
CA GLY A 6 3.03 47.74 20.32
C GLY A 6 2.77 47.94 18.82
N ARG A 7 3.36 47.11 17.94
CA ARG A 7 3.25 47.22 16.48
C ARG A 7 2.04 46.44 15.98
N LEU A 8 0.86 46.74 16.53
CA LEU A 8 -0.38 46.01 16.26
C LEU A 8 -0.74 46.01 14.76
N ALA A 9 -0.45 47.09 14.04
CA ALA A 9 -0.66 47.21 12.59
C ALA A 9 0.12 46.18 11.75
N ARG A 10 1.21 45.59 12.27
CA ARG A 10 1.98 44.54 11.56
C ARG A 10 1.40 43.14 11.73
N ILE A 11 0.51 42.94 12.71
CA ILE A 11 -0.09 41.63 12.98
C ILE A 11 -0.97 41.18 11.81
N PRO A 12 -1.92 41.99 11.30
CA PRO A 12 -2.73 41.61 10.13
C PRO A 12 -1.86 41.27 8.92
N ALA A 13 -0.82 42.07 8.64
CA ALA A 13 0.08 41.83 7.52
C ALA A 13 0.86 40.50 7.65
N SER A 14 1.32 40.14 8.85
CA SER A 14 2.00 38.86 9.09
C SER A 14 1.05 37.67 8.96
N TRP A 15 -0.18 37.77 9.45
CA TRP A 15 -1.20 36.73 9.29
C TRP A 15 -1.64 36.59 7.83
N LEU A 16 -1.80 37.70 7.12
CA LEU A 16 -2.11 37.70 5.69
C LEU A 16 -0.98 37.06 4.90
N LEU A 17 0.28 37.40 5.19
CA LEU A 17 1.43 36.77 4.54
C LEU A 17 1.48 35.26 4.81
N LEU A 18 1.25 34.83 6.05
CA LEU A 18 1.16 33.41 6.38
C LEU A 18 0.04 32.74 5.59
N LEU A 19 -1.17 33.32 5.58
CA LEU A 19 -2.30 32.79 4.82
C LEU A 19 -1.98 32.68 3.32
N VAL A 20 -1.45 33.74 2.72
CA VAL A 20 -1.09 33.77 1.29
C VAL A 20 -0.04 32.73 0.98
N THR A 21 1.04 32.63 1.77
CA THR A 21 2.07 31.62 1.54
C THR A 21 1.54 30.19 1.72
N THR A 22 0.71 29.94 2.73
CA THR A 22 0.05 28.63 2.89
C THR A 22 -0.85 28.31 1.70
N VAL A 23 -1.66 29.26 1.25
CA VAL A 23 -2.55 29.08 0.11
C VAL A 23 -1.77 28.83 -1.18
N LEU A 24 -0.69 29.58 -1.43
CA LEU A 24 0.19 29.37 -2.59
C LEU A 24 0.81 27.97 -2.64
N VAL A 25 1.17 27.41 -1.48
CA VAL A 25 1.71 26.04 -1.38
C VAL A 25 0.62 24.99 -1.63
N VAL A 26 -0.60 25.24 -1.18
CA VAL A 26 -1.70 24.26 -1.22
C VAL A 26 -2.48 24.29 -2.55
N ILE A 27 -2.58 25.45 -3.20
CA ILE A 27 -3.34 25.67 -4.45
C ILE A 27 -3.04 24.63 -5.53
N PRO A 28 -1.78 24.32 -5.90
CA PRO A 28 -1.51 23.38 -6.99
C PRO A 28 -2.10 21.99 -6.72
N VAL A 29 -2.04 21.54 -5.46
CA VAL A 29 -2.63 20.27 -5.03
C VAL A 29 -4.16 20.36 -5.05
N THR A 30 -4.73 21.47 -4.59
CA THR A 30 -6.18 21.71 -4.62
C THR A 30 -6.73 21.72 -6.04
N VAL A 31 -6.06 22.41 -6.97
CA VAL A 31 -6.44 22.48 -8.38
C VAL A 31 -6.35 21.09 -9.01
N ARG A 32 -5.26 20.36 -8.79
CA ARG A 32 -5.12 18.97 -9.27
C ARG A 32 -6.24 18.09 -8.74
N ASN A 33 -6.58 18.21 -7.45
CA ASN A 33 -7.66 17.43 -6.85
C ASN A 33 -9.00 17.80 -7.47
N TYR A 34 -9.30 19.09 -7.63
CA TYR A 34 -10.52 19.56 -8.27
C TYR A 34 -10.66 19.05 -9.71
N VAL A 35 -9.59 19.10 -10.50
CA VAL A 35 -9.59 18.56 -11.88
C VAL A 35 -9.83 17.04 -11.88
N ALA A 36 -9.30 16.32 -10.90
CA ALA A 36 -9.42 14.87 -10.83
C ALA A 36 -10.77 14.38 -10.28
N SER A 37 -11.37 15.09 -9.31
CA SER A 37 -12.57 14.65 -8.59
C SER A 37 -13.82 15.50 -8.85
N GLY A 38 -13.70 16.67 -9.46
CA GLY A 38 -14.77 17.66 -9.55
C GLY A 38 -15.10 18.36 -8.21
N GLU A 39 -14.34 18.09 -7.15
CA GLU A 39 -14.60 18.58 -5.80
C GLU A 39 -13.49 19.49 -5.29
N PHE A 40 -13.87 20.54 -4.54
CA PHE A 40 -12.90 21.39 -3.87
C PHE A 40 -12.29 20.67 -2.66
N VAL A 41 -11.13 20.04 -2.88
CA VAL A 41 -10.41 19.26 -1.86
C VAL A 41 -9.02 19.87 -1.65
N PRO A 42 -8.79 20.65 -0.57
CA PRO A 42 -7.54 21.37 -0.35
C PRO A 42 -6.30 20.47 -0.34
N ILE A 43 -6.41 19.31 0.33
CA ILE A 43 -5.30 18.37 0.52
C ILE A 43 -5.76 16.95 0.19
N ALA A 44 -6.72 16.40 0.95
CA ALA A 44 -7.25 15.04 0.73
C ALA A 44 -8.60 14.84 1.44
N THR A 45 -9.39 13.86 0.99
CA THR A 45 -10.66 13.42 1.60
C THR A 45 -10.50 12.25 2.58
N TYR A 46 -9.27 11.82 2.89
CA TYR A 46 -9.01 10.65 3.75
C TYR A 46 -9.33 10.84 5.24
N PHE A 47 -9.86 12.00 5.65
CA PHE A 47 -10.07 12.31 7.06
C PHE A 47 -10.94 11.26 7.76
N GLY A 48 -12.16 11.01 7.25
CA GLY A 48 -13.10 10.11 7.91
C GLY A 48 -12.68 8.65 7.85
N GLU A 49 -12.09 8.24 6.73
CA GLU A 49 -11.53 6.90 6.55
C GLU A 49 -10.40 6.63 7.57
N ASN A 50 -9.41 7.52 7.67
CA ASN A 50 -8.33 7.39 8.65
C ASN A 50 -8.85 7.39 10.09
N LEU A 51 -9.91 8.17 10.35
CA LEU A 51 -10.54 8.19 11.67
C LEU A 51 -11.24 6.85 11.96
N LEU A 52 -11.90 6.27 10.95
CA LEU A 52 -12.54 4.96 11.06
C LEU A 52 -11.51 3.84 11.29
N ILE A 53 -10.43 3.79 10.50
CA ILE A 53 -9.32 2.82 10.70
C ILE A 53 -8.80 2.86 12.13
N GLY A 54 -8.75 4.05 12.73
CA GLY A 54 -8.33 4.20 14.11
C GLY A 54 -9.39 3.81 15.16
N ASN A 55 -10.67 3.80 14.82
CA ASN A 55 -11.82 3.79 15.75
C ASN A 55 -13.01 2.99 15.21
N ASP A 56 -12.77 1.71 14.94
CA ASP A 56 -13.78 0.73 14.51
C ASP A 56 -13.66 -0.54 15.39
N PRO A 57 -14.68 -1.39 15.55
CA PRO A 57 -14.54 -2.65 16.30
C PRO A 57 -13.30 -3.46 15.91
N ASP A 58 -12.99 -3.54 14.63
CA ASP A 58 -11.88 -4.34 14.09
C ASP A 58 -10.52 -3.62 14.13
N ALA A 59 -10.47 -2.37 14.60
CA ALA A 59 -9.24 -1.59 14.67
C ALA A 59 -8.27 -2.14 15.76
N ASP A 60 -7.05 -2.48 15.36
CA ASP A 60 -6.00 -2.93 16.29
C ASP A 60 -5.02 -1.81 16.70
N GLY A 61 -5.08 -0.66 16.02
CA GLY A 61 -4.24 0.52 16.23
C GLY A 61 -2.86 0.49 15.55
N VAL A 62 -2.54 -0.57 14.78
CA VAL A 62 -1.26 -0.73 14.05
C VAL A 62 -1.45 -1.09 12.58
N THR A 63 -2.62 -1.63 12.21
CA THR A 63 -2.96 -2.00 10.85
C THR A 63 -3.57 -0.80 10.12
N PRO A 64 -3.06 -0.42 8.94
CA PRO A 64 -3.49 0.78 8.22
C PRO A 64 -4.74 0.54 7.35
N TRP A 65 -5.55 -0.45 7.67
CA TRP A 65 -6.75 -0.85 6.92
C TRP A 65 -7.73 -1.61 7.82
N LEU A 66 -8.97 -1.76 7.37
CA LEU A 66 -10.02 -2.52 8.04
C LEU A 66 -10.60 -3.59 7.10
N PRO A 67 -11.09 -4.72 7.61
CA PRO A 67 -11.86 -5.68 6.83
C PRO A 67 -12.97 -5.03 6.00
N TYR A 68 -13.72 -4.14 6.63
CA TYR A 68 -14.79 -3.38 5.99
C TYR A 68 -14.31 -2.53 4.80
N LEU A 69 -13.13 -1.92 4.86
CA LEU A 69 -12.58 -1.15 3.73
C LEU A 69 -12.17 -2.05 2.57
N GLN A 70 -11.69 -3.26 2.87
CA GLN A 70 -11.37 -4.27 1.86
C GLN A 70 -12.63 -4.77 1.15
N GLU A 71 -13.72 -4.94 1.90
CA GLU A 71 -15.05 -5.27 1.38
C GLU A 71 -15.59 -4.23 0.40
N LEU A 72 -15.50 -2.95 0.78
CA LEU A 72 -15.94 -1.86 -0.09
C LEU A 72 -15.07 -1.70 -1.33
N GLU A 73 -13.77 -2.01 -1.23
CA GLU A 73 -12.83 -1.95 -2.35
C GLU A 73 -13.07 -3.08 -3.36
N GLY A 74 -13.38 -4.31 -2.90
CA GLY A 74 -13.83 -5.42 -3.73
C GLY A 74 -12.74 -6.37 -4.24
N THR A 75 -11.46 -6.03 -4.14
CA THR A 75 -10.34 -6.86 -4.60
C THR A 75 -9.52 -7.45 -3.46
N GLY A 76 -9.72 -6.96 -2.24
CA GLY A 76 -8.94 -7.35 -1.08
C GLY A 76 -7.52 -6.82 -1.10
N ASN A 77 -7.15 -5.96 -2.05
CA ASN A 77 -5.80 -5.39 -2.14
C ASN A 77 -5.77 -3.93 -1.68
N TRP A 78 -6.71 -3.51 -0.83
CA TRP A 78 -6.86 -2.15 -0.38
C TRP A 78 -5.53 -1.47 -0.05
N THR A 79 -5.29 -0.37 -0.77
CA THR A 79 -4.32 0.65 -0.42
C THR A 79 -5.00 2.02 -0.49
N ALA A 80 -4.40 3.05 0.09
CA ALA A 80 -4.91 4.43 -0.04
C ALA A 80 -5.05 4.89 -1.51
N GLN A 81 -4.38 4.23 -2.47
CA GLN A 81 -4.51 4.51 -3.91
C GLN A 81 -5.86 4.03 -4.47
N ASP A 82 -6.47 3.02 -3.85
CA ASP A 82 -7.69 2.36 -4.30
C ASP A 82 -8.95 3.00 -3.70
N TYR A 83 -8.83 4.18 -3.08
CA TYR A 83 -9.92 4.89 -2.40
C TYR A 83 -11.14 5.14 -3.29
N ILE A 84 -10.92 5.30 -4.59
CA ILE A 84 -12.02 5.44 -5.57
C ILE A 84 -12.93 4.20 -5.54
N ASN A 85 -12.37 3.00 -5.38
CA ASN A 85 -13.16 1.76 -5.29
C ASN A 85 -13.94 1.70 -3.98
N VAL A 86 -13.34 2.11 -2.86
CA VAL A 86 -14.06 2.23 -1.57
C VAL A 86 -15.22 3.20 -1.67
N VAL A 87 -15.04 4.34 -2.34
CA VAL A 87 -16.12 5.31 -2.59
C VAL A 87 -17.24 4.67 -3.41
N LYS A 88 -16.92 3.92 -4.47
CA LYS A 88 -17.91 3.15 -5.25
C LYS A 88 -18.61 2.09 -4.39
N GLY A 89 -17.88 1.41 -3.52
CA GLY A 89 -18.42 0.44 -2.56
C GLY A 89 -19.45 1.07 -1.64
N VAL A 90 -19.15 2.23 -1.04
CA VAL A 90 -20.09 2.94 -0.15
C VAL A 90 -21.32 3.42 -0.93
N ARG A 91 -21.14 3.92 -2.15
CA ARG A 91 -22.24 4.31 -3.03
C ARG A 91 -23.18 3.13 -3.32
N LYS A 92 -22.63 1.95 -3.59
CA LYS A 92 -23.38 0.70 -3.80
C LYS A 92 -24.10 0.28 -2.52
N GLU A 93 -23.39 0.22 -1.39
CA GLU A 93 -23.92 -0.17 -0.07
C GLU A 93 -25.12 0.70 0.36
N LEU A 94 -24.99 2.02 0.17
CA LEU A 94 -26.02 2.98 0.58
C LEU A 94 -27.10 3.22 -0.48
N GLY A 95 -26.99 2.60 -1.66
CA GLY A 95 -27.91 2.85 -2.78
C GLY A 95 -27.90 4.31 -3.27
N ARG A 96 -26.78 5.03 -3.10
CA ARG A 96 -26.63 6.45 -3.43
C ARG A 96 -25.46 6.66 -4.40
N PRO A 97 -25.66 6.46 -5.72
CA PRO A 97 -24.58 6.52 -6.71
C PRO A 97 -23.91 7.90 -6.82
N GLU A 98 -24.63 8.96 -6.48
CA GLU A 98 -24.18 10.37 -6.60
C GLU A 98 -23.34 10.86 -5.41
N MET A 99 -23.06 10.04 -4.39
CA MET A 99 -22.35 10.52 -3.21
C MET A 99 -20.94 11.03 -3.56
N THR A 100 -20.65 12.24 -3.14
CA THR A 100 -19.32 12.86 -3.26
C THR A 100 -18.27 12.16 -2.40
N HIS A 101 -16.98 12.32 -2.73
CA HIS A 101 -15.88 11.86 -1.89
C HIS A 101 -15.95 12.48 -0.48
N THR A 102 -16.37 13.75 -0.41
CA THR A 102 -16.58 14.47 0.85
C THR A 102 -17.71 13.87 1.69
N GLU A 103 -18.83 13.49 1.07
CA GLU A 103 -19.92 12.79 1.76
C GLU A 103 -19.50 11.41 2.26
N VAL A 104 -18.75 10.64 1.46
CA VAL A 104 -18.21 9.34 1.88
C VAL A 104 -17.23 9.48 3.05
N SER A 105 -16.36 10.50 3.02
CA SER A 105 -15.51 10.83 4.16
C SER A 105 -16.34 11.15 5.41
N SER A 106 -17.41 11.94 5.25
CA SER A 106 -18.31 12.29 6.35
C SER A 106 -19.05 11.07 6.91
N TYR A 107 -19.44 10.12 6.06
CA TYR A 107 -20.03 8.84 6.44
C TYR A 107 -19.08 8.05 7.35
N PHE A 108 -17.82 7.85 6.93
CA PHE A 108 -16.83 7.17 7.76
C PHE A 108 -16.53 7.90 9.07
N ALA A 109 -16.41 9.23 9.03
CA ALA A 109 -16.21 10.04 10.23
C ALA A 109 -17.38 9.89 11.21
N GLY A 110 -18.62 9.83 10.70
CA GLY A 110 -19.83 9.60 11.49
C GLY A 110 -19.80 8.25 12.20
N ARG A 111 -19.47 7.18 11.48
CA ARG A 111 -19.30 5.84 12.04
C ARG A 111 -18.23 5.79 13.13
N ALA A 112 -17.06 6.36 12.85
CA ALA A 112 -15.96 6.42 13.81
C ALA A 112 -16.36 7.16 15.10
N LYS A 113 -17.01 8.33 14.96
CA LYS A 113 -17.51 9.10 16.12
C LYS A 113 -18.57 8.34 16.92
N ALA A 114 -19.48 7.64 16.24
CA ALA A 114 -20.49 6.81 16.88
C ALA A 114 -19.84 5.69 17.70
N PHE A 115 -18.85 5.00 17.14
CA PHE A 115 -18.06 3.99 17.84
C PHE A 115 -17.33 4.58 19.06
N MET A 116 -16.66 5.73 18.91
CA MET A 116 -15.95 6.39 20.00
C MET A 116 -16.88 6.79 21.15
N LYS A 117 -18.08 7.29 20.82
CA LYS A 117 -19.11 7.65 21.80
C LYS A 117 -19.67 6.43 22.53
N ALA A 118 -19.86 5.32 21.82
CA ALA A 118 -20.33 4.07 22.42
C ALA A 118 -19.26 3.37 23.26
N ASN A 119 -17.97 3.55 22.93
CA ASN A 119 -16.85 2.83 23.53
C ASN A 119 -15.72 3.77 24.03
N PRO A 120 -15.98 4.69 24.98
CA PRO A 120 -14.99 5.69 25.40
C PRO A 120 -13.75 5.07 26.06
N GLY A 121 -13.91 4.02 26.86
CA GLY A 121 -12.78 3.34 27.53
C GLY A 121 -11.86 2.62 26.54
N LEU A 122 -12.43 1.90 25.57
CA LEU A 122 -11.65 1.23 24.52
C LEU A 122 -10.95 2.26 23.61
N THR A 123 -11.65 3.35 23.27
CA THR A 123 -11.09 4.46 22.49
C THR A 123 -9.87 5.06 23.21
N LEU A 124 -10.00 5.38 24.50
CA LEU A 124 -8.89 5.90 25.30
C LEU A 124 -7.72 4.90 25.36
N ARG A 125 -8.00 3.61 25.60
CA ARG A 125 -6.95 2.56 25.62
C ARG A 125 -6.22 2.46 24.28
N ARG A 126 -6.94 2.52 23.16
CA ARG A 126 -6.35 2.52 21.82
C ARG A 126 -5.52 3.78 21.58
N MET A 127 -6.03 4.96 21.94
CA MET A 127 -5.28 6.22 21.86
C MET A 127 -3.99 6.18 22.70
N LEU A 128 -4.03 5.62 23.92
CA LEU A 128 -2.84 5.43 24.75
C LEU A 128 -1.84 4.46 24.12
N LYS A 129 -2.31 3.31 23.60
CA LYS A 129 -1.48 2.37 22.84
C LYS A 129 -0.76 3.09 21.69
N LYS A 130 -1.51 3.90 20.93
CA LYS A 130 -0.99 4.67 19.80
C LYS A 130 0.02 5.74 20.23
N ALA A 131 -0.23 6.42 21.35
CA ALA A 131 0.69 7.39 21.92
C ALA A 131 2.03 6.75 22.30
N VAL A 132 2.03 5.52 22.84
CA VAL A 132 3.25 4.76 23.11
C VAL A 132 3.94 4.35 21.80
N LEU A 133 3.18 3.93 20.79
CA LEU A 133 3.70 3.50 19.48
C LEU A 133 4.41 4.62 18.70
N ILE A 134 4.06 5.90 18.92
CA ILE A 134 4.83 7.04 18.37
C ILE A 134 6.31 6.92 18.73
N TRP A 135 6.58 6.44 19.95
CA TRP A 135 7.91 6.31 20.52
C TRP A 135 8.60 4.98 20.23
N SER A 136 7.96 4.10 19.43
CA SER A 136 8.47 2.77 19.11
C SER A 136 9.77 2.84 18.29
N PRO A 137 10.75 1.94 18.54
CA PRO A 137 11.96 1.83 17.71
C PRO A 137 11.64 1.43 16.26
N VAL A 138 10.53 0.72 16.06
CA VAL A 138 10.05 0.25 14.76
C VAL A 138 8.95 1.17 14.23
N GLU A 139 9.00 1.46 12.94
CA GLU A 139 8.02 2.31 12.25
C GLU A 139 6.74 1.54 11.91
N ILE A 140 5.58 2.12 12.23
CA ILE A 140 4.30 1.56 11.83
C ILE A 140 4.10 1.73 10.32
N THR A 141 3.98 0.60 9.62
CA THR A 141 3.67 0.51 8.20
C THR A 141 2.37 1.20 7.88
N CYS A 142 2.39 1.96 6.79
CA CYS A 142 1.20 2.52 6.15
C CYS A 142 1.13 2.00 4.71
N ASN A 143 1.63 2.78 3.75
CA ASN A 143 1.82 2.35 2.35
C ASN A 143 3.27 1.98 2.01
N LYS A 144 4.19 2.17 2.96
CA LYS A 144 5.61 1.82 2.86
C LYS A 144 6.03 1.08 4.13
N VAL A 145 6.96 0.15 3.96
CA VAL A 145 7.57 -0.61 5.04
C VAL A 145 9.00 -0.11 5.20
N VAL A 146 9.21 0.84 6.12
CA VAL A 146 10.49 1.55 6.25
C VAL A 146 11.65 0.59 6.55
N GLN A 147 11.41 -0.46 7.33
CA GLN A 147 12.42 -1.48 7.65
C GLN A 147 12.94 -2.18 6.40
N ARG A 148 12.06 -2.42 5.43
CA ARG A 148 12.45 -2.98 4.14
C ARG A 148 13.24 -1.97 3.32
N GLU A 149 12.77 -0.72 3.22
CA GLU A 149 13.52 0.32 2.49
C GLU A 149 14.94 0.49 3.06
N MET A 150 15.12 0.46 4.38
CA MET A 150 16.44 0.51 5.02
C MET A 150 17.35 -0.67 4.66
N ALA A 151 16.78 -1.87 4.50
CA ALA A 151 17.54 -3.07 4.12
C ALA A 151 18.05 -3.01 2.66
N PHE A 152 17.30 -2.39 1.76
CA PHE A 152 17.60 -2.36 0.32
C PHE A 152 18.14 -1.02 -0.19
N TYR A 153 18.12 0.05 0.61
CA TYR A 153 18.60 1.36 0.22
C TYR A 153 19.65 1.89 1.22
N PRO A 154 20.95 1.67 0.94
CA PRO A 154 22.05 1.99 1.86
C PRO A 154 22.07 3.42 2.42
N PRO A 155 21.70 4.49 1.67
CA PRO A 155 21.72 5.84 2.22
C PRO A 155 20.80 6.04 3.43
N LEU A 156 19.71 5.27 3.56
CA LEU A 156 18.84 5.35 4.75
C LEU A 156 19.53 4.84 6.03
N ASN A 157 20.59 4.04 5.91
CA ASN A 157 21.36 3.56 7.07
C ASN A 157 22.23 4.63 7.71
N LEU A 158 22.46 5.77 7.03
CA LEU A 158 23.22 6.90 7.55
C LEU A 158 22.36 7.83 8.44
N LEU A 159 21.04 7.71 8.37
CA LEU A 159 20.13 8.54 9.16
C LEU A 159 20.11 8.08 10.63
N PRO A 160 20.05 9.02 11.60
CA PRO A 160 19.95 8.66 13.00
C PRO A 160 18.67 7.86 13.23
N ARG A 161 18.81 6.68 13.84
CA ARG A 161 17.65 5.86 14.20
C ARG A 161 16.78 6.62 15.19
N PHE A 162 15.47 6.40 15.08
CA PHE A 162 14.49 7.12 15.88
C PHE A 162 14.71 7.03 17.40
N PRO A 163 15.14 5.89 18.01
CA PRO A 163 15.44 5.84 19.44
C PRO A 163 16.48 6.87 19.90
N LEU A 164 17.50 7.15 19.08
CA LEU A 164 18.50 8.16 19.41
C LEU A 164 17.91 9.57 19.38
N VAL A 165 17.09 9.87 18.36
CA VAL A 165 16.38 11.16 18.24
C VAL A 165 15.46 11.37 19.43
N ALA A 166 14.66 10.36 19.80
CA ALA A 166 13.77 10.41 20.96
C ALA A 166 14.55 10.61 22.26
N ALA A 167 15.66 9.88 22.46
CA ALA A 167 16.49 10.01 23.65
C ALA A 167 17.09 11.41 23.81
N LEU A 168 17.65 11.95 22.74
CA LEU A 168 18.22 13.30 22.73
C LEU A 168 17.13 14.37 22.95
N PHE A 169 15.95 14.20 22.35
CA PHE A 169 14.81 15.08 22.56
C PHE A 169 14.36 15.13 24.02
N TRP A 170 14.12 13.96 24.62
CA TRP A 170 13.63 13.88 26.01
C TRP A 170 14.69 14.31 27.03
N ALA A 171 15.98 14.02 26.78
CA ALA A 171 17.07 14.56 27.59
C ALA A 171 17.14 16.10 27.47
N GLY A 172 17.00 16.62 26.25
CA GLY A 172 16.95 18.06 25.97
C GLY A 172 15.79 18.74 26.68
N LEU A 173 14.59 18.15 26.59
CA LEU A 173 13.40 18.62 27.28
C LEU A 173 13.57 18.61 28.80
N ALA A 174 14.06 17.52 29.38
CA ALA A 174 14.32 17.42 30.82
C ALA A 174 15.28 18.52 31.28
N LEU A 175 16.29 18.82 30.46
CA LEU A 175 17.23 19.87 30.75
C LEU A 175 16.60 21.27 30.69
N VAL A 176 15.86 21.55 29.61
CA VAL A 176 15.15 22.82 29.44
C VAL A 176 14.18 23.07 30.59
N LEU A 177 13.44 22.03 31.01
CA LEU A 177 12.53 22.12 32.15
C LEU A 177 13.28 22.36 33.46
N SER A 178 14.40 21.67 33.69
CA SER A 178 15.24 21.87 34.88
C SER A 178 15.79 23.30 34.95
N ASP A 179 16.31 23.84 33.83
CA ASP A 179 16.80 25.21 33.74
C ASP A 179 15.66 26.23 33.88
N ALA A 180 14.42 25.89 33.46
CA ALA A 180 13.23 26.73 33.62
C ALA A 180 12.82 26.83 35.09
N LEU A 181 12.71 25.68 35.76
CA LEU A 181 12.38 25.57 37.18
C LEU A 181 13.45 26.23 38.06
N SER A 182 14.70 26.17 37.64
CA SER A 182 15.84 26.81 38.32
C SER A 182 15.97 28.31 38.01
N GLY A 183 15.09 28.89 37.19
CA GLY A 183 15.14 30.30 36.80
C GLY A 183 16.30 30.71 35.88
N ARG A 184 17.10 29.75 35.39
CA ARG A 184 18.30 30.00 34.55
C ARG A 184 17.95 30.42 33.13
N LEU A 185 16.76 30.05 32.65
CA LEU A 185 16.24 30.44 31.33
C LEU A 185 15.88 31.94 31.20
N ARG A 186 15.89 32.70 32.31
CA ARG A 186 15.44 34.10 32.36
C ARG A 186 16.54 35.15 32.11
N ARG A 187 17.77 34.76 31.77
CA ARG A 187 18.86 35.72 31.53
C ARG A 187 18.97 36.14 30.06
N ASP A 188 18.41 37.32 29.82
CA ASP A 188 18.80 38.40 28.90
C ASP A 188 18.69 38.27 27.36
N THR A 189 17.93 39.23 26.79
CA THR A 189 18.08 39.95 25.51
C THR A 189 16.70 40.46 25.04
N GLY A 190 16.58 41.76 24.74
CA GLY A 190 15.35 42.51 24.42
C GLY A 190 14.62 42.13 23.11
N GLY A 191 14.22 40.86 22.97
CA GLY A 191 13.45 40.30 21.86
C GLY A 191 12.53 39.18 22.31
N ALA A 192 11.94 38.41 21.38
CA ALA A 192 11.33 37.14 21.79
C ALA A 192 12.46 36.29 22.39
N THR A 193 12.39 35.99 23.68
CA THR A 193 13.45 35.24 24.35
C THR A 193 13.54 33.86 23.69
N ALA A 194 14.74 33.30 23.54
CA ALA A 194 14.93 31.96 22.97
C ALA A 194 14.00 30.92 23.63
N GLY A 195 13.68 31.09 24.92
CA GLY A 195 12.69 30.29 25.64
C GLY A 195 11.25 30.38 25.11
N GLN A 196 10.81 31.50 24.53
CA GLN A 196 9.48 31.61 23.90
C GLN A 196 9.40 30.87 22.57
N VAL A 197 10.45 30.96 21.76
CA VAL A 197 10.53 30.20 20.51
C VAL A 197 10.55 28.71 20.84
N LEU A 198 11.36 28.31 21.82
CA LEU A 198 11.41 26.92 22.29
C LEU A 198 10.07 26.43 22.83
N LEU A 199 9.36 27.24 23.63
CA LEU A 199 8.02 26.90 24.10
C LEU A 199 7.03 26.72 22.94
N LEU A 200 7.05 27.62 21.95
CA LEU A 200 6.20 27.50 20.76
C LEU A 200 6.52 26.22 19.97
N LEU A 201 7.79 25.87 19.83
CA LEU A 201 8.21 24.61 19.18
C LEU A 201 7.75 23.38 19.96
N LEU A 202 7.82 23.41 21.30
CA LEU A 202 7.32 22.33 22.15
C LEU A 202 5.80 22.19 22.04
N VAL A 203 5.07 23.30 22.11
CA VAL A 203 3.60 23.32 21.96
C VAL A 203 3.21 22.81 20.57
N PHE A 204 3.86 23.31 19.52
CA PHE A 204 3.62 22.85 18.16
C PHE A 204 3.90 21.36 18.01
N THR A 205 5.05 20.88 18.48
CA THR A 205 5.43 19.46 18.40
C THR A 205 4.44 18.58 19.16
N GLY A 206 4.03 18.98 20.36
CA GLY A 206 3.04 18.28 21.16
C GLY A 206 1.66 18.22 20.50
N LEU A 207 1.16 19.36 20.01
CA LEU A 207 -0.13 19.43 19.30
C LEU A 207 -0.11 18.63 18.00
N TYR A 208 0.99 18.74 17.25
CA TYR A 208 1.18 18.00 16.02
C TYR A 208 1.13 16.49 16.26
N LEU A 209 1.92 15.97 17.21
CA LEU A 209 1.89 14.54 17.57
C LEU A 209 0.53 14.11 18.12
N ALA A 210 -0.09 14.93 18.97
CA ALA A 210 -1.41 14.66 19.55
C ALA A 210 -2.51 14.59 18.48
N SER A 211 -2.42 15.39 17.42
CA SER A 211 -3.41 15.44 16.35
C SER A 211 -3.57 14.10 15.61
N PHE A 212 -2.54 13.23 15.62
CA PHE A 212 -2.59 11.92 14.97
C PHE A 212 -3.07 10.78 15.88
N ILE A 213 -3.10 10.97 17.20
CA ILE A 213 -3.46 9.92 18.17
C ILE A 213 -4.88 9.34 17.93
N PRO A 214 -5.91 10.13 17.59
CA PRO A 214 -7.23 9.57 17.27
C PRO A 214 -7.21 8.65 16.05
N PHE A 215 -6.35 8.93 15.06
CA PHE A 215 -6.24 8.18 13.82
C PHE A 215 -5.37 6.92 14.03
N PHE A 216 -5.15 6.09 13.02
CA PHE A 216 -4.13 5.03 13.17
C PHE A 216 -2.72 5.63 13.20
N VAL A 217 -1.76 4.96 13.85
CA VAL A 217 -0.39 5.50 13.98
C VAL A 217 0.33 5.35 12.65
N ASN A 218 0.68 6.48 12.03
CA ASN A 218 1.42 6.52 10.78
C ASN A 218 2.88 6.90 11.05
N GLY A 219 3.83 6.07 10.63
CA GLY A 219 5.26 6.41 10.65
C GLY A 219 5.58 7.77 9.98
N ARG A 220 4.85 8.09 8.90
CA ARG A 220 4.96 9.38 8.21
C ARG A 220 4.59 10.58 9.06
N ALA A 221 3.80 10.40 10.13
CA ALA A 221 3.43 11.49 11.00
C ALA A 221 4.59 11.86 11.95
N ARG A 222 5.41 10.90 12.41
CA ARG A 222 6.54 11.22 13.31
C ARG A 222 7.76 11.82 12.59
N VAL A 223 8.01 11.45 11.34
CA VAL A 223 9.22 11.90 10.60
C VAL A 223 9.30 13.43 10.45
N PRO A 224 8.21 14.16 10.11
CA PRO A 224 8.24 15.62 10.04
C PRO A 224 8.54 16.33 11.37
N ALA A 225 8.35 15.66 12.51
CA ALA A 225 8.66 16.21 13.82
C ALA A 225 10.17 16.12 14.16
N ILE A 226 10.94 15.25 13.49
CA ILE A 226 12.36 15.01 13.81
C ILE A 226 13.20 16.29 13.82
N PRO A 227 13.14 17.18 12.81
CA PRO A 227 13.92 18.42 12.84
C PRO A 227 13.61 19.29 14.06
N LEU A 228 12.33 19.38 14.45
CA LEU A 228 11.91 20.15 15.62
C LEU A 228 12.38 19.51 16.93
N MET A 229 12.36 18.18 16.99
CA MET A 229 12.88 17.41 18.12
C MET A 229 14.40 17.63 18.27
N LEU A 230 15.14 17.69 17.17
CA LEU A 230 16.58 17.95 17.19
C LEU A 230 16.93 19.37 17.68
N VAL A 231 16.08 20.37 17.39
CA VAL A 231 16.25 21.72 17.97
C VAL A 231 16.13 21.67 19.50
N VAL A 232 15.17 20.91 20.04
CA VAL A 232 15.00 20.72 21.50
C VAL A 232 16.15 19.90 22.10
N ALA A 233 16.76 18.99 21.34
CA ALA A 233 17.96 18.25 21.74
C ALA A 233 19.25 19.11 21.80
N GLY A 234 19.25 20.29 21.16
CA GLY A 234 20.43 21.16 21.02
C GLY A 234 21.23 21.39 22.31
N PRO A 235 20.60 21.74 23.46
CA PRO A 235 21.31 21.95 24.72
C PRO A 235 22.08 20.72 25.23
N VAL A 236 21.55 19.52 25.02
CA VAL A 236 22.24 18.27 25.40
C VAL A 236 23.42 18.02 24.48
N LEU A 237 23.25 18.20 23.16
CA LEU A 237 24.34 18.07 22.20
C LEU A 237 25.47 19.06 22.49
N ALA A 238 25.14 20.31 22.82
CA ALA A 238 26.13 21.32 23.22
C ALA A 238 26.93 20.88 24.45
N ARG A 239 26.25 20.37 25.49
CA ARG A 239 26.93 19.84 26.70
C ARG A 239 27.83 18.66 26.44
N ILE A 240 27.41 17.74 25.56
CA ILE A 240 28.25 16.60 25.15
C ILE A 240 29.48 17.11 24.41
N LEU A 241 29.32 18.03 23.47
CA LEU A 241 30.44 18.61 22.71
C LEU A 241 31.43 19.34 23.62
N ASP A 242 30.95 20.13 24.58
CA ASP A 242 31.79 20.85 25.55
C ASP A 242 32.55 19.87 26.47
N ALA A 243 31.88 18.79 26.90
CA ALA A 243 32.52 17.74 27.70
C ALA A 243 33.59 16.96 26.91
N VAL A 244 33.34 16.68 25.63
CA VAL A 244 34.34 16.03 24.75
C VAL A 244 35.54 16.95 24.53
N ARG A 245 35.30 18.24 24.27
CA ARG A 245 36.35 19.24 24.11
C ARG A 245 37.21 19.42 25.37
N SER A 246 36.63 19.26 26.54
CA SER A 246 37.38 19.34 27.80
C SER A 246 38.26 18.12 28.08
N ARG A 247 38.19 17.07 27.26
CA ARG A 247 38.97 15.81 27.40
C ARG A 247 38.87 15.15 28.78
N GLU A 248 37.80 15.44 29.52
CA GLU A 248 37.56 14.88 30.84
C GLU A 248 36.51 13.78 30.78
N THR A 249 36.94 12.53 30.95
CA THR A 249 36.07 11.35 30.86
C THR A 249 34.86 11.44 31.79
N GLY A 250 35.05 11.95 33.02
CA GLY A 250 33.96 12.10 33.98
C GLY A 250 32.91 13.16 33.60
N ARG A 251 33.27 14.17 32.80
CA ARG A 251 32.29 15.11 32.24
C ARG A 251 31.53 14.49 31.08
N VAL A 252 32.22 13.75 30.22
CA VAL A 252 31.60 13.04 29.09
C VAL A 252 30.57 12.04 29.61
N LEU A 253 30.94 11.19 30.58
CA LEU A 253 30.05 10.21 31.19
C LEU A 253 28.78 10.86 31.78
N ARG A 254 28.92 11.98 32.51
CA ARG A 254 27.77 12.70 33.07
C ARG A 254 26.88 13.33 31.98
N ALA A 255 27.47 13.87 30.92
CA ALA A 255 26.73 14.49 29.83
C ALA A 255 25.97 13.47 28.97
N THR A 256 26.46 12.23 28.87
CA THR A 256 25.86 11.17 28.05
C THR A 256 24.98 10.19 28.83
N ALA A 257 25.05 10.15 30.17
CA ALA A 257 24.31 9.19 30.99
C ALA A 257 22.80 9.17 30.74
N LEU A 258 22.13 10.34 30.81
CA LEU A 258 20.69 10.43 30.59
C LEU A 258 20.29 10.11 29.15
N PRO A 259 20.94 10.68 28.11
CA PRO A 259 20.70 10.26 26.72
C PRO A 259 20.91 8.76 26.48
N ALA A 260 21.94 8.14 27.06
CA ALA A 260 22.21 6.71 26.89
C ALA A 260 21.11 5.85 27.52
N LEU A 261 20.68 6.19 28.74
CA LEU A 261 19.59 5.48 29.43
C LEU A 261 18.27 5.61 28.66
N LEU A 262 17.96 6.80 28.15
CA LEU A 262 16.77 7.02 27.32
C LEU A 262 16.88 6.31 25.97
N ALA A 263 18.08 6.22 25.38
CA ALA A 263 18.28 5.49 24.12
C ALA A 263 18.01 3.99 24.30
N VAL A 264 18.42 3.40 25.42
CA VAL A 264 18.04 2.02 25.78
C VAL A 264 16.52 1.93 25.94
N PHE A 265 15.90 2.83 26.71
CA PHE A 265 14.46 2.85 26.94
C PHE A 265 13.65 2.91 25.62
N PHE A 266 14.00 3.80 24.69
CA PHE A 266 13.33 3.93 23.39
C PHE A 266 13.73 2.85 22.37
N SER A 267 14.77 2.05 22.67
CA SER A 267 15.11 0.87 21.87
C SER A 267 14.28 -0.36 22.27
N VAL A 268 13.57 -0.30 23.41
CA VAL A 268 12.64 -1.35 23.84
C VAL A 268 11.30 -1.18 23.13
N GLN A 269 10.78 -2.29 22.61
CA GLN A 269 9.47 -2.33 21.99
C GLN A 269 8.37 -2.59 23.03
N TRP A 270 7.89 -1.52 23.67
CA TRP A 270 6.88 -1.56 24.73
C TRP A 270 5.52 -2.12 24.30
N VAL A 271 5.19 -1.95 23.02
CA VAL A 271 3.99 -2.52 22.39
C VAL A 271 4.46 -3.39 21.23
N PRO A 272 4.19 -4.71 21.26
CA PRO A 272 4.56 -5.61 20.17
C PRO A 272 3.97 -5.12 18.84
N TYR A 273 4.84 -5.05 17.84
CA TYR A 273 4.49 -4.67 16.48
C TYR A 273 5.46 -5.31 15.50
N GLN A 274 4.93 -5.95 14.46
CA GLN A 274 5.73 -6.48 13.37
C GLN A 274 5.42 -5.68 12.10
N PRO A 275 6.44 -5.15 11.42
CA PRO A 275 6.27 -4.55 10.10
C PRO A 275 5.67 -5.56 9.13
N ASP A 276 4.70 -5.12 8.34
CA ASP A 276 4.09 -5.91 7.27
C ASP A 276 5.07 -6.07 6.08
N LEU A 277 6.09 -6.92 6.24
CA LEU A 277 7.08 -7.24 5.21
C LEU A 277 6.48 -8.05 4.04
N ALA A 278 5.30 -8.65 4.26
CA ALA A 278 4.58 -9.50 3.32
C ALA A 278 4.13 -8.77 2.04
N ARG A 279 3.87 -7.45 2.13
CA ARG A 279 3.23 -6.65 1.08
C ARG A 279 4.01 -6.56 -0.25
N ARG A 280 5.21 -7.15 -0.34
CA ARG A 280 6.03 -7.21 -1.56
C ARG A 280 6.88 -8.49 -1.72
N GLY A 281 6.39 -9.65 -1.27
CA GLY A 281 6.89 -10.95 -1.76
C GLY A 281 7.83 -11.75 -0.85
N GLU A 282 7.73 -11.61 0.48
CA GLU A 282 8.38 -12.54 1.41
C GLU A 282 7.31 -13.43 2.04
N SER A 283 7.17 -14.66 1.51
CA SER A 283 6.16 -15.65 1.91
C SER A 283 6.31 -16.13 3.37
N GLU A 284 7.50 -15.99 3.95
CA GLU A 284 7.79 -16.39 5.32
C GLU A 284 7.29 -15.35 6.34
N GLY A 285 6.09 -15.58 6.86
CA GLY A 285 5.47 -14.77 7.92
C GLY A 285 4.12 -14.16 7.53
N VAL A 286 3.78 -14.14 6.24
CA VAL A 286 2.48 -13.69 5.74
C VAL A 286 1.35 -14.52 6.34
N MET A 287 1.53 -15.85 6.36
CA MET A 287 0.55 -16.78 6.91
C MET A 287 0.21 -16.45 8.37
N ARG A 288 1.22 -16.15 9.20
CA ARG A 288 1.01 -15.78 10.62
C ARG A 288 0.20 -14.49 10.76
N HIS A 289 0.38 -13.53 9.86
CA HIS A 289 -0.40 -12.28 9.86
C HIS A 289 -1.85 -12.53 9.45
N TYR A 290 -2.08 -13.34 8.41
CA TYR A 290 -3.42 -13.73 8.01
C TYR A 290 -4.13 -14.56 9.09
N GLU A 291 -3.44 -15.48 9.75
CA GLU A 291 -3.96 -16.22 10.90
C GLU A 291 -4.27 -15.30 12.09
N ALA A 292 -3.44 -14.28 12.35
CA ALA A 292 -3.72 -13.27 13.35
C ALA A 292 -4.97 -12.44 12.98
N ALA A 293 -5.12 -12.05 11.71
CA ALA A 293 -6.29 -11.34 11.22
C ALA A 293 -7.55 -12.20 11.37
N LEU A 294 -7.51 -13.49 11.05
CA LEU A 294 -8.64 -14.42 11.24
C LEU A 294 -8.95 -14.69 12.71
N ARG A 295 -7.98 -14.58 13.63
CA ARG A 295 -8.26 -14.63 15.08
C ARG A 295 -9.05 -13.41 15.55
N ILE A 296 -8.83 -12.25 14.93
CA ILE A 296 -9.54 -11.00 15.26
C ILE A 296 -10.91 -10.98 14.58
N ALA A 297 -10.95 -11.31 13.28
CA ALA A 297 -12.15 -11.34 12.46
C ALA A 297 -12.24 -12.70 11.72
N PRO A 298 -12.86 -13.72 12.34
CA PRO A 298 -12.95 -15.08 11.76
C PRO A 298 -13.74 -15.15 10.45
N GLN A 299 -14.61 -14.18 10.19
CA GLN A 299 -15.46 -14.11 9.00
C GLN A 299 -14.86 -13.23 7.90
N PHE A 300 -13.55 -12.99 7.95
CA PHE A 300 -12.90 -12.09 7.00
C PHE A 300 -12.52 -12.80 5.69
N GLY A 301 -13.49 -12.91 4.78
CA GLY A 301 -13.37 -13.67 3.52
C GLY A 301 -12.21 -13.26 2.62
N TYR A 302 -11.82 -11.97 2.59
CA TYR A 302 -10.65 -11.50 1.83
C TYR A 302 -9.34 -12.11 2.30
N VAL A 303 -9.17 -12.30 3.61
CA VAL A 303 -7.95 -12.94 4.14
C VAL A 303 -7.92 -14.42 3.79
N LEU A 304 -9.06 -15.10 3.79
CA LEU A 304 -9.14 -16.50 3.34
C LEU A 304 -8.75 -16.63 1.86
N HIS A 305 -9.19 -15.72 1.00
CA HIS A 305 -8.71 -15.65 -0.39
C HIS A 305 -7.20 -15.44 -0.48
N LYS A 306 -6.63 -14.52 0.30
CA LYS A 306 -5.18 -14.29 0.31
C LYS A 306 -4.39 -15.49 0.82
N ILE A 307 -4.91 -16.22 1.80
CA ILE A 307 -4.35 -17.50 2.26
C ILE A 307 -4.39 -18.50 1.11
N GLY A 308 -5.53 -18.64 0.42
CA GLY A 308 -5.67 -19.53 -0.74
C GLY A 308 -4.63 -19.23 -1.82
N LYS A 309 -4.43 -17.95 -2.16
CA LYS A 309 -3.39 -17.53 -3.11
C LYS A 309 -1.99 -17.91 -2.65
N LEU A 310 -1.67 -17.66 -1.37
CA LEU A 310 -0.36 -18.01 -0.81
C LEU A 310 -0.11 -19.52 -0.81
N LEU A 311 -1.15 -20.32 -0.54
CA LEU A 311 -1.08 -21.78 -0.61
C LEU A 311 -0.87 -22.27 -2.04
N ALA A 312 -1.48 -21.61 -3.03
CA ALA A 312 -1.30 -21.93 -4.44
C ALA A 312 0.15 -21.68 -4.89
N GLU A 313 0.74 -20.55 -4.45
CA GLU A 313 2.16 -20.24 -4.66
C GLU A 313 3.10 -21.27 -3.99
N GLN A 314 2.64 -21.93 -2.93
CA GLN A 314 3.36 -23.01 -2.23
C GLN A 314 3.08 -24.41 -2.81
N GLY A 315 2.25 -24.54 -3.84
CA GLY A 315 1.88 -25.81 -4.45
C GLY A 315 0.95 -26.69 -3.59
N ARG A 316 0.33 -26.15 -2.53
CA ARG A 316 -0.54 -26.89 -1.61
C ARG A 316 -1.99 -26.93 -2.10
N GLN A 317 -2.21 -27.55 -3.27
CA GLN A 317 -3.45 -27.46 -4.04
C GLN A 317 -4.72 -27.86 -3.25
N GLU A 318 -4.69 -28.95 -2.48
CA GLU A 318 -5.85 -29.44 -1.70
C GLU A 318 -6.39 -28.39 -0.70
N GLU A 319 -5.52 -27.54 -0.17
CA GLU A 319 -5.93 -26.49 0.77
C GLU A 319 -6.39 -25.21 0.06
N VAL A 320 -5.99 -25.00 -1.19
CA VAL A 320 -6.34 -23.79 -1.97
C VAL A 320 -7.84 -23.75 -2.21
N GLU A 321 -8.41 -24.83 -2.75
CA GLU A 321 -9.82 -24.91 -3.11
C GLU A 321 -10.69 -24.63 -1.89
N LYS A 322 -10.41 -25.30 -0.76
CA LYS A 322 -11.13 -25.11 0.49
C LYS A 322 -11.12 -23.65 0.95
N ARG A 323 -9.98 -22.96 0.86
CA ARG A 323 -9.88 -21.56 1.28
C ARG A 323 -10.64 -20.61 0.35
N PHE A 324 -10.62 -20.85 -0.96
CA PHE A 324 -11.44 -20.07 -1.89
C PHE A 324 -12.94 -20.33 -1.69
N GLN A 325 -13.35 -21.57 -1.46
CA GLN A 325 -14.74 -21.91 -1.15
C GLN A 325 -15.19 -21.29 0.18
N GLU A 326 -14.36 -21.32 1.23
CA GLU A 326 -14.65 -20.64 2.50
C GLU A 326 -14.79 -19.12 2.30
N ALA A 327 -13.89 -18.51 1.51
CA ALA A 327 -13.98 -17.10 1.16
C ALA A 327 -15.29 -16.76 0.43
N LEU A 328 -15.69 -17.59 -0.54
CA LEU A 328 -16.93 -17.43 -1.31
C LEU A 328 -18.19 -17.72 -0.49
N ARG A 329 -18.09 -18.57 0.54
CA ARG A 329 -19.20 -18.79 1.48
C ARG A 329 -19.48 -17.54 2.32
N LEU A 330 -18.43 -16.82 2.70
CA LEU A 330 -18.54 -15.57 3.46
C LEU A 330 -18.86 -14.38 2.55
N ILE A 331 -18.34 -14.38 1.33
CA ILE A 331 -18.52 -13.31 0.33
C ILE A 331 -18.94 -13.94 -0.99
N PRO A 332 -20.25 -14.20 -1.20
CA PRO A 332 -20.74 -14.85 -2.43
C PRO A 332 -20.50 -14.03 -3.71
N GLU A 333 -20.44 -12.70 -3.58
CA GLU A 333 -20.13 -11.75 -4.65
C GLU A 333 -18.65 -11.33 -4.61
N PHE A 334 -17.72 -12.29 -4.70
CA PHE A 334 -16.28 -12.02 -4.69
C PHE A 334 -15.62 -12.40 -6.03
N PRO A 335 -15.56 -11.47 -7.01
CA PRO A 335 -15.11 -11.77 -8.38
C PRO A 335 -13.71 -12.37 -8.45
N ILE A 336 -12.77 -11.86 -7.65
CA ILE A 336 -11.37 -12.34 -7.68
C ILE A 336 -11.24 -13.74 -7.10
N ALA A 337 -12.00 -14.08 -6.07
CA ALA A 337 -12.03 -15.44 -5.54
C ALA A 337 -12.68 -16.42 -6.53
N LEU A 338 -13.74 -16.00 -7.23
CA LEU A 338 -14.34 -16.77 -8.32
C LEU A 338 -13.36 -16.98 -9.48
N ASN A 339 -12.66 -15.93 -9.92
CA ASN A 339 -11.65 -16.03 -10.96
C ASN A 339 -10.53 -17.00 -10.56
N ASN A 340 -10.01 -16.90 -9.34
CA ASN A 340 -8.94 -17.80 -8.90
C ASN A 340 -9.40 -19.25 -8.72
N LEU A 341 -10.64 -19.46 -8.24
CA LEU A 341 -11.24 -20.80 -8.19
C LEU A 341 -11.43 -21.37 -9.60
N GLY A 342 -11.82 -20.54 -10.56
CA GLY A 342 -11.93 -20.93 -11.97
C GLY A 342 -10.58 -21.28 -12.59
N THR A 343 -9.52 -20.53 -12.28
CA THR A 343 -8.15 -20.87 -12.71
C THR A 343 -7.72 -22.21 -12.14
N LEU A 344 -7.96 -22.46 -10.85
CA LEU A 344 -7.69 -23.75 -10.23
C LEU A 344 -8.44 -24.90 -10.93
N ALA A 345 -9.73 -24.71 -11.21
CA ALA A 345 -10.53 -25.69 -11.94
C ALA A 345 -10.00 -25.95 -13.36
N LEU A 346 -9.45 -24.95 -14.07
CA LEU A 346 -8.77 -25.17 -15.36
C LEU A 346 -7.51 -26.00 -15.20
N ASP A 347 -6.69 -25.73 -14.18
CA ASP A 347 -5.47 -26.47 -13.92
C ASP A 347 -5.76 -27.95 -13.55
N GLU A 348 -6.90 -28.20 -12.91
CA GLU A 348 -7.42 -29.55 -12.62
C GLU A 348 -8.10 -30.24 -13.81
N GLY A 349 -8.21 -29.57 -14.95
CA GLY A 349 -8.85 -30.14 -16.15
C GLY A 349 -10.38 -30.15 -16.10
N LYS A 350 -11.00 -29.25 -15.32
CA LYS A 350 -12.47 -29.09 -15.18
C LYS A 350 -12.93 -27.78 -15.85
N PRO A 351 -12.90 -27.67 -17.19
CA PRO A 351 -13.15 -26.41 -17.88
C PRO A 351 -14.61 -25.91 -17.79
N ASP A 352 -15.59 -26.79 -17.61
CA ASP A 352 -17.00 -26.39 -17.40
C ASP A 352 -17.19 -25.68 -16.05
N GLU A 353 -16.61 -26.20 -14.97
CA GLU A 353 -16.64 -25.58 -13.64
C GLU A 353 -15.91 -24.24 -13.65
N ALA A 354 -14.78 -24.17 -14.35
CA ALA A 354 -14.04 -22.94 -14.52
C ALA A 354 -14.85 -21.87 -15.27
N LEU A 355 -15.50 -22.24 -16.38
CA LEU A 355 -16.33 -21.34 -17.16
C LEU A 355 -17.46 -20.75 -16.30
N ALA A 356 -18.14 -21.58 -15.51
CA ALA A 356 -19.18 -21.13 -14.58
C ALA A 356 -18.65 -20.12 -13.54
N CYS A 357 -17.44 -20.34 -13.04
CA CYS A 357 -16.79 -19.41 -12.11
C CYS A 357 -16.48 -18.06 -12.78
N PHE A 358 -15.92 -18.06 -13.99
CA PHE A 358 -15.60 -16.83 -14.73
C PHE A 358 -16.87 -16.06 -15.14
N ASP A 359 -17.91 -16.76 -15.62
CA ASP A 359 -19.20 -16.14 -15.96
C ASP A 359 -19.85 -15.48 -14.74
N LYS A 360 -19.79 -16.14 -13.58
CA LYS A 360 -20.28 -15.55 -12.33
C LYS A 360 -19.44 -14.34 -11.91
N ALA A 361 -18.12 -14.41 -12.05
CA ALA A 361 -17.22 -13.29 -11.75
C ALA A 361 -17.54 -12.07 -12.64
N LEU A 362 -17.77 -12.28 -13.94
CA LEU A 362 -18.12 -11.24 -14.91
C LEU A 362 -19.54 -10.69 -14.71
N THR A 363 -20.47 -11.51 -14.21
CA THR A 363 -21.81 -11.03 -13.81
C THR A 363 -21.73 -10.02 -12.66
N ILE A 364 -20.81 -10.25 -11.72
CA ILE A 364 -20.61 -9.35 -10.56
C ILE A 364 -19.76 -8.13 -10.94
N HIS A 365 -18.69 -8.35 -11.71
CA HIS A 365 -17.75 -7.32 -12.13
C HIS A 365 -17.42 -7.45 -13.63
N ALA A 366 -18.29 -6.87 -14.45
CA ALA A 366 -18.24 -6.96 -15.91
C ALA A 366 -16.96 -6.36 -16.54
N THR A 367 -16.21 -5.54 -15.80
CA THR A 367 -15.03 -4.83 -16.31
C THR A 367 -13.70 -5.49 -15.97
N ASP A 368 -13.68 -6.75 -15.52
CA ASP A 368 -12.43 -7.48 -15.25
C ASP A 368 -11.83 -8.14 -16.51
N PRO A 369 -10.74 -7.59 -17.09
CA PRO A 369 -10.09 -8.20 -18.25
C PRO A 369 -9.43 -9.55 -17.93
N ALA A 370 -9.06 -9.83 -16.68
CA ALA A 370 -8.47 -11.12 -16.32
C ALA A 370 -9.51 -12.24 -16.35
N ALA A 371 -10.74 -11.95 -15.92
CA ALA A 371 -11.85 -12.89 -15.97
C ALA A 371 -12.24 -13.21 -17.42
N ASP A 372 -12.27 -12.23 -18.33
CA ASP A 372 -12.52 -12.47 -19.75
C ASP A 372 -11.42 -13.31 -20.42
N LEU A 373 -10.16 -13.04 -20.11
CA LEU A 373 -9.02 -13.83 -20.60
C LEU A 373 -9.17 -15.30 -20.18
N ASN A 374 -9.42 -15.55 -18.89
CA ASN A 374 -9.53 -16.90 -18.39
C ASN A 374 -10.80 -17.61 -18.88
N ARG A 375 -11.90 -16.87 -19.07
CA ARG A 375 -13.11 -17.35 -19.75
C ARG A 375 -12.79 -17.82 -21.18
N GLY A 376 -12.05 -17.03 -21.95
CA GLY A 376 -11.61 -17.40 -23.30
C GLY A 376 -10.76 -18.68 -23.30
N ARG A 377 -9.84 -18.81 -22.35
CA ARG A 377 -9.05 -20.04 -22.15
C ARG A 377 -9.91 -21.25 -21.84
N ALA A 378 -10.90 -21.11 -20.95
CA ALA A 378 -11.85 -22.18 -20.64
C ALA A 378 -12.64 -22.61 -21.87
N LEU A 379 -13.13 -21.65 -22.65
CA LEU A 379 -13.87 -21.91 -23.89
C LEU A 379 -13.02 -22.64 -24.95
N LEU A 380 -11.73 -22.31 -25.07
CA LEU A 380 -10.83 -23.09 -25.93
C LEU A 380 -10.66 -24.53 -25.45
N ARG A 381 -10.57 -24.77 -24.13
CA ARG A 381 -10.52 -26.14 -23.58
C ARG A 381 -11.81 -26.92 -23.82
N LEU A 382 -12.95 -26.22 -23.94
CA LEU A 382 -14.25 -26.78 -24.30
C LEU A 382 -14.47 -26.90 -25.81
N ASN A 383 -13.44 -26.62 -26.63
CA ASN A 383 -13.54 -26.61 -28.10
C ASN A 383 -14.61 -25.64 -28.64
N ARG A 384 -14.75 -24.47 -28.02
CA ARG A 384 -15.67 -23.37 -28.41
C ARG A 384 -14.88 -22.13 -28.85
N PRO A 385 -14.16 -22.17 -29.98
CA PRO A 385 -13.22 -21.13 -30.35
C PRO A 385 -13.88 -19.78 -30.70
N GLU A 386 -15.08 -19.78 -31.29
CA GLU A 386 -15.80 -18.52 -31.60
C GLU A 386 -16.23 -17.77 -30.34
N ASP A 387 -16.70 -18.48 -29.31
CA ASP A 387 -17.04 -17.88 -28.02
C ASP A 387 -15.78 -17.36 -27.30
N ALA A 388 -14.65 -18.06 -27.47
CA ALA A 388 -13.37 -17.62 -26.93
C ALA A 388 -12.90 -16.32 -27.60
N LEU A 389 -13.09 -16.18 -28.92
CA LEU A 389 -12.77 -14.95 -29.64
C LEU A 389 -13.59 -13.76 -29.12
N ALA A 390 -14.88 -13.94 -28.85
CA ALA A 390 -15.70 -12.90 -28.24
C ALA A 390 -15.19 -12.49 -26.85
N ALA A 391 -14.78 -13.46 -26.02
CA ALA A 391 -14.20 -13.19 -24.70
C ALA A 391 -12.87 -12.41 -24.81
N PHE A 392 -11.97 -12.84 -25.70
CA PHE A 392 -10.69 -12.15 -25.90
C PHE A 392 -10.86 -10.76 -26.51
N ALA A 393 -11.85 -10.56 -27.39
CA ALA A 393 -12.19 -9.23 -27.92
C ALA A 393 -12.64 -8.28 -26.79
N SER A 394 -13.53 -8.74 -25.89
CA SER A 394 -13.93 -7.97 -24.70
C SER A 394 -12.74 -7.64 -23.78
N ALA A 395 -11.80 -8.58 -23.59
CA ALA A 395 -10.58 -8.33 -22.83
C ALA A 395 -9.69 -7.27 -23.50
N LEU A 396 -9.54 -7.33 -24.83
CA LEU A 396 -8.73 -6.39 -25.62
C LEU A 396 -9.32 -4.98 -25.67
N GLU A 397 -10.65 -4.84 -25.65
CA GLU A 397 -11.31 -3.54 -25.50
C GLU A 397 -10.93 -2.88 -24.16
N LYS A 398 -10.82 -3.68 -23.10
CA LYS A 398 -10.45 -3.22 -21.74
C LYS A 398 -8.94 -2.99 -21.60
N ARG A 399 -8.11 -3.75 -22.31
CA ARG A 399 -6.65 -3.60 -22.36
C ARG A 399 -6.13 -3.59 -23.80
N PRO A 400 -6.24 -2.45 -24.49
CA PRO A 400 -5.77 -2.33 -25.87
C PRO A 400 -4.26 -2.58 -25.95
N GLY A 401 -3.85 -3.51 -26.82
CA GLY A 401 -2.45 -3.80 -27.08
C GLY A 401 -1.75 -4.70 -26.06
N ASP A 402 -2.48 -5.36 -25.16
CA ASP A 402 -1.91 -6.38 -24.28
C ASP A 402 -1.33 -7.55 -25.12
N PRO A 403 -0.01 -7.81 -25.03
CA PRO A 403 0.64 -8.85 -25.84
C PRO A 403 0.10 -10.25 -25.59
N GLU A 404 -0.24 -10.58 -24.35
CA GLU A 404 -0.74 -11.91 -23.96
C GLU A 404 -2.13 -12.14 -24.55
N LEU A 405 -3.01 -11.13 -24.46
CA LEU A 405 -4.34 -11.20 -25.07
C LEU A 405 -4.28 -11.34 -26.61
N CYS A 406 -3.32 -10.69 -27.27
CA CYS A 406 -3.13 -10.83 -28.71
C CYS A 406 -2.73 -12.26 -29.09
N VAL A 407 -1.81 -12.87 -28.34
CA VAL A 407 -1.39 -14.27 -28.54
C VAL A 407 -2.56 -15.24 -28.31
N GLU A 408 -3.36 -15.04 -27.26
CA GLU A 408 -4.49 -15.94 -26.97
C GLU A 408 -5.63 -15.80 -27.99
N ALA A 409 -5.92 -14.58 -28.46
CA ALA A 409 -6.83 -14.36 -29.57
C ALA A 409 -6.33 -15.04 -30.85
N ALA A 410 -5.03 -15.00 -31.14
CA ALA A 410 -4.44 -15.70 -32.28
C ALA A 410 -4.56 -17.22 -32.14
N ASN A 411 -4.31 -17.78 -30.95
CA ASN A 411 -4.53 -19.19 -30.65
C ASN A 411 -5.99 -19.60 -30.91
N ALA A 412 -6.95 -18.76 -30.51
CA ALA A 412 -8.37 -19.00 -30.76
C ALA A 412 -8.74 -18.94 -32.25
N LEU A 413 -8.15 -18.01 -33.01
CA LEU A 413 -8.33 -17.92 -34.46
C LEU A 413 -7.82 -19.19 -35.16
N VAL A 414 -6.66 -19.71 -34.73
CA VAL A 414 -6.14 -20.99 -35.25
C VAL A 414 -7.10 -22.13 -34.93
N ALA A 415 -7.62 -22.20 -33.71
CA ALA A 415 -8.59 -23.22 -33.31
C ALA A 415 -9.93 -23.11 -34.07
N ALA A 416 -10.31 -21.89 -34.49
CA ALA A 416 -11.46 -21.63 -35.37
C ALA A 416 -11.17 -21.91 -36.86
N GLY A 417 -9.95 -22.29 -37.22
CA GLY A 417 -9.53 -22.48 -38.62
C GLY A 417 -9.23 -21.20 -39.40
N ARG A 418 -9.24 -20.03 -38.74
CA ARG A 418 -8.97 -18.70 -39.31
C ARG A 418 -7.49 -18.35 -39.22
N VAL A 419 -6.65 -19.17 -39.84
CA VAL A 419 -5.19 -19.11 -39.67
C VAL A 419 -4.59 -17.81 -40.22
N ASP A 420 -5.12 -17.28 -41.33
CA ASP A 420 -4.65 -16.02 -41.91
C ASP A 420 -4.85 -14.83 -40.95
N ASP A 421 -6.00 -14.75 -40.30
CA ASP A 421 -6.29 -13.73 -39.29
C ASP A 421 -5.36 -13.86 -38.08
N ALA A 422 -5.00 -15.09 -37.70
CA ALA A 422 -4.14 -15.35 -36.55
C ALA A 422 -2.74 -14.74 -36.72
N PHE A 423 -2.20 -14.70 -37.93
CA PHE A 423 -0.90 -14.08 -38.22
C PHE A 423 -0.87 -12.61 -37.80
N ALA A 424 -1.89 -11.84 -38.19
CA ALA A 424 -1.97 -10.41 -37.84
C ALA A 424 -2.01 -10.21 -36.31
N HIS A 425 -2.64 -11.13 -35.58
CA HIS A 425 -2.68 -11.08 -34.12
C HIS A 425 -1.35 -11.48 -33.46
N TYR A 426 -0.59 -12.43 -34.02
CA TYR A 426 0.77 -12.75 -33.57
C TYR A 426 1.79 -11.66 -33.90
N GLU A 427 1.62 -10.94 -35.01
CA GLU A 427 2.55 -9.90 -35.45
C GLU A 427 2.50 -8.65 -34.56
N ARG A 428 1.35 -8.31 -33.98
CA ARG A 428 1.20 -7.16 -33.06
C ARG A 428 2.19 -7.19 -31.88
N PRO A 429 2.24 -8.25 -31.04
CA PRO A 429 3.20 -8.32 -29.95
C PRO A 429 4.65 -8.39 -30.45
N LEU A 430 4.90 -9.02 -31.61
CA LEU A 430 6.24 -9.10 -32.21
C LEU A 430 6.74 -7.75 -32.77
N ALA A 431 5.84 -6.89 -33.26
CA ALA A 431 6.19 -5.54 -33.70
C ALA A 431 6.57 -4.64 -32.52
N ALA A 432 5.91 -4.81 -31.36
CA ALA A 432 6.24 -4.09 -30.14
C ALA A 432 7.48 -4.66 -29.43
N ASN A 433 7.62 -5.98 -29.42
CA ASN A 433 8.73 -6.71 -28.83
C ASN A 433 9.09 -7.93 -29.69
N PRO A 434 10.13 -7.84 -30.54
CA PRO A 434 10.59 -8.95 -31.37
C PRO A 434 10.97 -10.21 -30.58
N ASP A 435 11.34 -10.06 -29.31
CA ASP A 435 11.79 -11.14 -28.43
C ASP A 435 10.66 -11.76 -27.60
N HIS A 436 9.40 -11.50 -27.95
CA HIS A 436 8.26 -12.08 -27.24
C HIS A 436 8.21 -13.61 -27.42
N LEU A 437 8.67 -14.35 -26.41
CA LEU A 437 8.83 -15.82 -26.43
C LEU A 437 7.55 -16.56 -26.87
N GLY A 438 6.41 -16.27 -26.22
CA GLY A 438 5.15 -16.96 -26.51
C GLY A 438 4.63 -16.75 -27.93
N ALA A 439 4.78 -15.55 -28.48
CA ALA A 439 4.36 -15.22 -29.84
C ALA A 439 5.25 -15.90 -30.87
N ASN A 440 6.58 -15.86 -30.69
CA ASN A 440 7.52 -16.59 -31.55
C ASN A 440 7.24 -18.10 -31.53
N PHE A 441 7.06 -18.70 -30.35
CA PHE A 441 6.81 -20.14 -30.21
C PHE A 441 5.48 -20.58 -30.84
N ASN A 442 4.39 -19.85 -30.58
CA ASN A 442 3.08 -20.20 -31.11
C ASN A 442 3.01 -19.99 -32.62
N LEU A 443 3.56 -18.87 -33.12
CA LEU A 443 3.64 -18.60 -34.55
C LEU A 443 4.48 -19.65 -35.29
N GLY A 444 5.64 -20.03 -34.73
CA GLY A 444 6.45 -21.14 -35.26
C GLY A 444 5.67 -22.46 -35.30
N THR A 445 4.86 -22.73 -34.28
CA THR A 445 4.01 -23.93 -34.21
C THR A 445 2.93 -23.92 -35.31
N VAL A 446 2.31 -22.77 -35.56
CA VAL A 446 1.32 -22.60 -36.65
C VAL A 446 1.98 -22.78 -38.01
N LEU A 447 3.14 -22.17 -38.24
CA LEU A 447 3.91 -22.30 -39.48
C LEU A 447 4.33 -23.75 -39.75
N LEU A 448 4.73 -24.48 -38.71
CA LEU A 448 5.05 -25.90 -38.81
C LEU A 448 3.82 -26.72 -39.22
N ALA A 449 2.65 -26.44 -38.63
CA ALA A 449 1.39 -27.11 -38.98
C ALA A 449 0.96 -26.83 -40.43
N LEU A 450 1.32 -25.66 -40.97
CA LEU A 450 1.12 -25.31 -42.39
C LEU A 450 2.19 -25.87 -43.34
N GLY A 451 3.15 -26.65 -42.83
CA GLY A 451 4.25 -27.23 -43.62
C GLY A 451 5.37 -26.24 -43.96
N GLN A 452 5.34 -25.01 -43.45
CA GLN A 452 6.37 -23.99 -43.68
C GLN A 452 7.56 -24.19 -42.72
N ARG A 453 8.25 -25.33 -42.86
CA ARG A 453 9.30 -25.78 -41.93
C ARG A 453 10.44 -24.79 -41.77
N ASP A 454 10.92 -24.18 -42.86
CA ASP A 454 12.04 -23.24 -42.81
C ASP A 454 11.69 -21.99 -42.00
N ARG A 455 10.52 -21.41 -42.25
CA ARG A 455 10.03 -20.27 -41.46
C ARG A 455 9.78 -20.64 -40.01
N ALA A 456 9.17 -21.79 -39.75
CA ALA A 456 8.96 -22.28 -38.39
C ALA A 456 10.28 -22.40 -37.62
N ARG A 457 11.33 -22.89 -38.28
CA ARG A 457 12.68 -22.98 -37.71
C ARG A 457 13.22 -21.62 -37.28
N GLU A 458 13.08 -20.58 -38.10
CA GLU A 458 13.53 -19.22 -37.73
C GLU A 458 12.91 -18.74 -36.42
N TYR A 459 11.61 -18.96 -36.22
CA TYR A 459 10.92 -18.59 -34.99
C TYR A 459 11.34 -19.45 -33.79
N PHE A 460 11.46 -20.77 -33.96
CA PHE A 460 11.93 -21.64 -32.87
C PHE A 460 13.38 -21.35 -32.48
N GLU A 461 14.24 -20.98 -33.44
CA GLU A 461 15.61 -20.58 -33.17
C GLU A 461 15.71 -19.29 -32.35
N LYS A 462 14.83 -18.31 -32.60
CA LYS A 462 14.70 -17.13 -31.73
C LYS A 462 14.32 -17.53 -30.31
N VAL A 463 13.32 -18.41 -30.14
CA VAL A 463 12.92 -18.91 -28.82
C VAL A 463 14.09 -19.61 -28.14
N ARG A 464 14.87 -20.42 -28.87
CA ARG A 464 16.05 -21.12 -28.33
C ARG A 464 17.12 -20.16 -27.83
N LEU A 465 17.41 -19.11 -28.58
CA LEU A 465 18.38 -18.08 -28.21
C LEU A 465 17.98 -17.33 -26.93
N LEU A 466 16.68 -17.08 -26.78
CA LEU A 466 16.12 -16.32 -25.65
C LEU A 466 15.90 -17.18 -24.40
N ASN A 467 15.46 -18.43 -24.58
CA ASN A 467 15.23 -19.41 -23.51
C ASN A 467 15.41 -20.85 -24.03
N PRO A 468 16.60 -21.44 -23.83
CA PRO A 468 16.89 -22.81 -24.25
C PRO A 468 16.00 -23.88 -23.61
N ASP A 469 15.53 -23.62 -22.38
CA ASP A 469 14.71 -24.55 -21.59
C ASP A 469 13.20 -24.34 -21.79
N PHE A 470 12.81 -23.62 -22.84
CA PHE A 470 11.40 -23.34 -23.11
C PHE A 470 10.60 -24.65 -23.32
N PRO A 471 9.45 -24.83 -22.64
CA PRO A 471 8.70 -26.08 -22.69
C PRO A 471 8.35 -26.52 -24.11
N ARG A 472 8.59 -27.80 -24.41
CA ARG A 472 8.34 -28.45 -25.72
C ARG A 472 9.13 -27.86 -26.90
N LEU A 473 10.06 -26.93 -26.70
CA LEU A 473 10.86 -26.35 -27.78
C LEU A 473 11.77 -27.38 -28.46
N ALA A 474 12.43 -28.23 -27.68
CA ALA A 474 13.30 -29.28 -28.22
C ALA A 474 12.54 -30.21 -29.19
N GLU A 475 11.33 -30.64 -28.82
CA GLU A 475 10.45 -31.43 -29.67
C GLU A 475 10.12 -30.71 -30.98
N LYS A 476 9.81 -29.41 -30.92
CA LYS A 476 9.50 -28.60 -32.11
C LYS A 476 10.71 -28.39 -33.01
N LEU A 477 11.90 -28.21 -32.45
CA LEU A 477 13.15 -28.08 -33.20
C LEU A 477 13.52 -29.38 -33.92
N GLU A 478 13.28 -30.55 -33.30
CA GLU A 478 13.42 -31.85 -33.97
C GLU A 478 12.46 -31.96 -35.16
N ALA A 479 11.20 -31.53 -34.99
CA ALA A 479 10.18 -31.61 -36.03
C ALA A 479 10.44 -30.71 -37.26
N VAL A 480 11.32 -29.70 -37.14
CA VAL A 480 11.74 -28.83 -38.24
C VAL A 480 13.12 -29.18 -38.79
N ARG A 481 13.74 -30.30 -38.38
CA ARG A 481 15.04 -30.73 -38.95
C ARG A 481 14.94 -31.01 -40.45
N PRO A 482 16.04 -30.81 -41.22
CA PRO A 482 16.06 -31.00 -42.67
C PRO A 482 15.73 -32.43 -43.08
#